data_AF-A0A8D1M8M6-F1
#
_entry.id   AF-A0A8D1M8M6-F1
#
_cell.length_a   1.000
_cell.length_b   1.000
_cell.length_c   1.000
_cell.angle_alpha   90.00
_cell.angle_beta   90.00
_cell.angle_gamma   90.00
#
_symmetry.space_group_name_H-M   'P 1'
#
loop_
_entity.id
_entity.type
_entity.pdbx_description
1 polymer ?
#
loop_
_entity_poly.entity_id
_entity_poly.type
_entity_poly.pdbx_seq_one_letter_code
_entity_poly.pdbx_strand_id
1 'polypeptide(L)'
;VTVLRNWASFSFSGLLSWLKEHQENSNILSECSAWQEKILENEEAIALSRRDKTIQHVEVFCYASQDLDEDVEEAGALQKNHASVTSAKSTEAADSACLPTEDESLSTASCEIPTEQTPRSDPKNALEVNDVETTGEKENRRDDKTCVPSTSEEETSENVPIAEDTAEQPKKNRITYSQIIKEGRRFNIDLVSKLLYSRGLLIDLLIKSNVSRYAEFKNITRILAFREGRVEQVPCSRADVFNSKQLTMVEKRMLMKFLTFCMDYEEYPDEYKAYEEISFSEYLKTQKLTPNLQYFVLHSIAMTSETASSTIDGLKATQNFLHCLGRYGNTPFLFPLYGQGELPQCFCRMCAVFGGIYCLRHSVQCLVVDKESGKCKAIIDHFGQRIIAKHFIVEDSYFSENTCSRVQYRQISRAVLVTDKSVLKSNSDQQISILTVPADEPGAFAVRVIELCSSTMTCMKGTYLVHLTCTSSKTAREDLEPVVQKLFTPYTETEIEIVHKGAFTFTQVKKLLHSQERISNNSFLFELPE
;
A
#
# COMPACT_ATOMS: atom_id res chain seq x y z
N VAL A 1 18.29 -13.79 -3.12
CA VAL A 1 16.87 -13.48 -3.47
C VAL A 1 16.58 -12.07 -2.99
N THR A 2 16.60 -11.09 -3.90
CA THR A 2 16.33 -9.67 -3.59
C THR A 2 14.91 -9.33 -4.06
N VAL A 3 13.92 -10.07 -3.56
CA VAL A 3 12.51 -9.96 -3.99
C VAL A 3 11.85 -8.64 -3.58
N LEU A 4 12.50 -7.85 -2.74
CA LEU A 4 11.90 -6.69 -2.09
C LEU A 4 12.19 -5.35 -2.75
N ARG A 5 13.14 -5.24 -3.69
CA ARG A 5 13.87 -3.96 -3.88
C ARG A 5 12.98 -2.75 -4.12
N ASN A 6 12.08 -2.81 -5.10
CA ASN A 6 11.13 -1.71 -5.38
C ASN A 6 9.79 -1.84 -4.66
N TRP A 7 9.58 -2.92 -3.88
CA TRP A 7 8.37 -3.16 -3.07
C TRP A 7 8.61 -2.97 -1.57
N ALA A 8 9.84 -2.62 -1.17
CA ALA A 8 10.22 -2.48 0.22
C ALA A 8 9.58 -1.25 0.88
N SER A 9 9.49 -1.33 2.20
CA SER A 9 9.23 -0.21 3.09
C SER A 9 10.49 0.14 3.88
N PHE A 10 10.63 1.40 4.27
CA PHE A 10 11.79 1.88 5.01
C PHE A 10 11.40 2.64 6.28
N SER A 11 12.22 2.55 7.32
CA SER A 11 12.22 3.57 8.38
C SER A 11 12.60 4.93 7.80
N PHE A 12 12.37 6.01 8.54
CA PHE A 12 12.73 7.34 8.05
C PHE A 12 14.24 7.45 7.76
N SER A 13 15.09 6.97 8.68
CA SER A 13 16.54 6.89 8.48
C SER A 13 16.94 5.98 7.31
N GLY A 14 16.26 4.84 7.15
CA GLY A 14 16.47 3.91 6.05
C GLY A 14 16.13 4.52 4.69
N LEU A 15 15.05 5.31 4.62
CA LEU A 15 14.67 6.03 3.41
C LEU A 15 15.72 7.08 3.05
N LEU A 16 16.22 7.86 4.02
CA LEU A 16 17.29 8.83 3.77
C LEU A 16 18.55 8.16 3.22
N SER A 17 18.93 6.99 3.75
CA SER A 17 20.05 6.21 3.22
C SER A 17 19.80 5.76 1.78
N TRP A 18 18.59 5.25 1.49
CA TRP A 18 18.19 4.82 0.16
C TRP A 18 18.16 5.99 -0.84
N LEU A 19 17.73 7.18 -0.42
CA LEU A 19 17.73 8.38 -1.25
C LEU A 19 19.15 8.83 -1.62
N LYS A 20 20.08 8.81 -0.65
CA LYS A 20 21.49 9.14 -0.90
C LYS A 20 22.11 8.22 -1.96
N GLU A 21 21.83 6.92 -1.89
CA GLU A 21 22.29 5.97 -2.90
C GLU A 21 21.83 6.33 -4.32
N HIS A 22 20.65 6.93 -4.50
CA HIS A 22 20.14 7.31 -5.82
C HIS A 22 20.47 8.74 -6.25
N GLN A 23 20.89 9.60 -5.32
CA GLN A 23 21.33 10.98 -5.62
C GLN A 23 22.84 11.07 -5.92
N GLU A 24 23.67 10.32 -5.20
CA GLU A 24 25.14 10.47 -5.23
C GLU A 24 25.84 9.55 -6.25
N ASN A 25 25.12 8.60 -6.87
CA ASN A 25 25.76 7.52 -7.64
C ASN A 25 26.24 7.92 -9.05
N SER A 26 27.39 8.61 -9.07
CA SER A 26 28.35 8.67 -10.18
C SER A 26 29.56 7.75 -9.97
N ASN A 27 29.47 6.77 -9.05
CA ASN A 27 30.59 5.86 -8.79
C ASN A 27 30.72 4.78 -9.87
N ILE A 28 31.78 4.89 -10.67
CA ILE A 28 32.25 3.88 -11.61
C ILE A 28 32.79 2.69 -10.80
N LEU A 29 31.90 1.77 -10.42
CA LEU A 29 32.34 0.47 -9.89
C LEU A 29 33.12 -0.25 -11.00
N SER A 30 34.42 -0.44 -10.73
CA SER A 30 35.34 -1.22 -11.55
C SER A 30 34.71 -2.55 -11.99
N GLU A 31 34.78 -2.84 -13.29
CA GLU A 31 34.39 -4.12 -13.85
C GLU A 31 35.33 -5.21 -13.34
N CYS A 32 34.97 -5.83 -12.20
CA CYS A 32 35.59 -7.09 -11.80
C CYS A 32 35.24 -8.17 -12.85
N SER A 33 36.19 -8.44 -13.75
CA SER A 33 36.12 -9.39 -14.87
C SER A 33 36.46 -10.84 -14.47
N ALA A 34 36.82 -11.08 -13.21
CA ALA A 34 37.33 -12.38 -12.73
C ALA A 34 36.38 -13.58 -12.93
N TRP A 35 35.09 -13.36 -13.19
CA TRP A 35 34.15 -14.43 -13.51
C TRP A 35 34.25 -14.93 -14.95
N GLN A 36 34.84 -14.15 -15.86
CA GLN A 36 34.98 -14.54 -17.26
C GLN A 36 35.88 -15.79 -17.41
N GLU A 37 36.86 -15.95 -16.54
CA GLU A 37 37.75 -17.12 -16.48
C GLU A 37 37.03 -18.41 -16.06
N LYS A 38 35.81 -18.31 -15.51
CA LYS A 38 35.00 -19.44 -15.04
C LYS A 38 34.00 -19.95 -16.08
N ILE A 39 34.01 -19.36 -17.28
CA ILE A 39 33.15 -19.76 -18.41
C ILE A 39 33.89 -20.80 -19.25
N LEU A 40 33.24 -21.94 -19.50
CA LEU A 40 33.80 -23.01 -20.32
C LEU A 40 33.66 -22.71 -21.82
N GLU A 41 34.43 -23.38 -22.67
CA GLU A 41 34.46 -23.11 -24.12
C GLU A 41 33.08 -23.30 -24.80
N ASN A 42 32.30 -24.29 -24.36
CA ASN A 42 30.95 -24.57 -24.85
C ASN A 42 29.87 -23.69 -24.20
N GLU A 43 30.25 -22.73 -23.37
CA GLU A 43 29.35 -21.87 -22.62
C GLU A 43 29.50 -20.41 -23.06
N GLU A 44 28.42 -19.66 -22.88
CA GLU A 44 28.40 -18.20 -22.97
C GLU A 44 27.81 -17.61 -21.68
N ALA A 45 28.08 -16.32 -21.46
CA ALA A 45 27.65 -15.63 -20.26
C ALA A 45 26.79 -14.42 -20.58
N ILE A 46 25.68 -14.30 -19.86
CA ILE A 46 24.83 -13.10 -19.89
C ILE A 46 25.11 -12.32 -18.61
N ALA A 47 25.83 -11.20 -18.74
CA ALA A 47 26.13 -10.33 -17.60
C ALA A 47 24.86 -9.71 -17.03
N LEU A 48 24.72 -9.75 -15.70
CA LEU A 48 23.65 -9.09 -14.98
C LEU A 48 24.06 -7.69 -14.56
N SER A 49 23.06 -6.82 -14.38
CA SER A 49 23.28 -5.48 -13.90
C SER A 49 23.81 -5.48 -12.48
N ARG A 50 24.86 -4.68 -12.25
CA ARG A 50 25.39 -4.39 -10.91
C ARG A 50 24.76 -3.17 -10.27
N ARG A 51 24.00 -2.38 -11.05
CA ARG A 51 23.43 -1.11 -10.61
C ARG A 51 21.94 -1.08 -10.87
N ASP A 52 21.21 -0.60 -9.87
CA ASP A 52 19.81 -0.26 -10.08
C ASP A 52 19.72 1.04 -10.86
N LYS A 53 18.88 1.07 -11.89
CA LYS A 53 18.56 2.29 -12.65
C LYS A 53 17.04 2.48 -12.77
N THR A 54 16.28 1.81 -11.91
CA THR A 54 14.82 1.89 -11.90
C THR A 54 14.30 3.14 -11.21
N ILE A 55 15.11 3.81 -10.39
CA ILE A 55 14.75 5.04 -9.69
C ILE A 55 15.40 6.24 -10.38
N GLN A 56 14.61 7.28 -10.66
CA GLN A 56 15.07 8.50 -11.33
C GLN A 56 14.43 9.74 -10.71
N HIS A 57 15.01 10.91 -11.01
CA HIS A 57 14.47 12.24 -10.64
C HIS A 57 14.07 12.34 -9.16
N VAL A 58 14.98 11.95 -8.28
CA VAL A 58 14.76 11.97 -6.84
C VAL A 58 14.87 13.42 -6.33
N GLU A 59 13.77 13.95 -5.83
CA GLU A 59 13.70 15.29 -5.22
C GLU A 59 13.18 15.20 -3.79
N VAL A 60 13.84 15.89 -2.85
CA VAL A 60 13.52 15.87 -1.42
C VAL A 60 13.33 17.30 -0.93
N PHE A 61 12.25 17.54 -0.20
CA PHE A 61 11.98 18.85 0.42
C PHE A 61 11.64 18.67 1.90
N CYS A 62 12.22 19.49 2.77
CA CYS A 62 11.89 19.53 4.19
C CYS A 62 11.34 20.91 4.54
N TYR A 63 10.07 20.98 4.90
CA TYR A 63 9.41 22.23 5.33
C TYR A 63 9.16 22.29 6.85
N ALA A 64 9.53 21.24 7.58
CA ALA A 64 9.53 21.27 9.04
C ALA A 64 10.70 22.13 9.56
N SER A 65 10.49 22.83 10.68
CA SER A 65 11.54 23.59 11.37
C SER A 65 12.74 22.68 11.63
N GLN A 66 13.91 23.13 11.20
CA GLN A 66 15.19 22.52 11.52
C GLN A 66 15.67 23.24 12.78
N ASP A 67 15.51 22.58 13.93
CA ASP A 67 16.09 23.09 15.18
C ASP A 67 17.60 22.80 15.12
N LEU A 68 18.44 23.75 15.56
CA LEU A 68 19.92 23.74 15.44
C LEU A 68 20.65 22.64 16.23
N ASP A 69 19.96 21.64 16.75
CA ASP A 69 20.58 20.51 17.45
C ASP A 69 21.16 19.53 16.41
N GLU A 70 22.46 19.67 16.13
CA GLU A 70 23.16 18.90 15.08
C GLU A 70 23.32 17.39 15.36
N ASP A 71 22.93 16.89 16.54
CA ASP A 71 23.15 15.49 16.97
C ASP A 71 21.86 14.76 17.43
N VAL A 72 20.78 14.84 16.65
CA VAL A 72 19.56 14.05 16.97
C VAL A 72 19.66 12.66 16.35
N GLU A 73 19.96 11.66 17.19
CA GLU A 73 19.92 10.25 16.79
C GLU A 73 18.50 9.66 16.84
N GLU A 74 18.22 8.74 15.91
CA GLU A 74 16.98 7.97 15.87
C GLU A 74 16.84 7.12 17.15
N ALA A 75 15.71 7.19 17.84
CA ALA A 75 15.50 6.46 19.07
C ALA A 75 15.60 4.94 18.84
N GLY A 76 16.50 4.28 19.59
CA GLY A 76 16.76 2.85 19.45
C GLY A 76 17.69 2.48 18.29
N ALA A 77 18.45 3.43 17.74
CA ALA A 77 19.52 3.12 16.79
C ALA A 77 20.56 2.16 17.42
N LEU A 78 20.87 1.06 16.72
CA LEU A 78 22.01 0.22 17.07
C LEU A 78 23.30 1.00 16.75
N GLN A 79 24.18 1.19 17.72
CA GLN A 79 25.52 1.74 17.48
C GLN A 79 26.21 0.90 16.40
N LYS A 80 26.60 1.55 15.29
CA LYS A 80 27.36 0.91 14.21
C LYS A 80 28.75 0.54 14.73
N ASN A 81 28.88 -0.64 15.35
CA ASN A 81 30.18 -1.23 15.58
C ASN A 81 30.78 -1.60 14.22
N HIS A 82 31.69 -0.77 13.72
CA HIS A 82 32.63 -1.14 12.67
C HIS A 82 33.58 -2.21 13.21
N ALA A 83 33.13 -3.47 13.27
CA ALA A 83 34.03 -4.59 13.37
C ALA A 83 34.66 -4.80 11.98
N SER A 84 35.73 -4.05 11.72
CA SER A 84 36.72 -4.42 10.72
C SER A 84 37.21 -5.83 11.04
N VAL A 85 36.79 -6.81 10.24
CA VAL A 85 37.38 -8.15 10.25
C VAL A 85 38.76 -8.02 9.64
N THR A 86 39.75 -7.75 10.48
CA THR A 86 41.16 -7.79 10.11
C THR A 86 41.56 -9.25 9.97
N SER A 87 41.96 -9.63 8.76
CA SER A 87 42.60 -10.91 8.47
C SER A 87 43.89 -11.06 9.29
N ALA A 88 43.89 -11.92 10.30
CA ALA A 88 45.10 -12.40 10.93
C ALA A 88 45.48 -13.76 10.32
N LYS A 89 46.43 -13.75 9.39
CA LYS A 89 47.26 -14.93 9.11
C LYS A 89 48.16 -15.15 10.33
N SER A 90 48.13 -16.33 10.91
CA SER A 90 49.27 -16.84 11.68
C SER A 90 49.47 -18.33 11.38
N THR A 91 50.74 -18.63 11.21
CA THR A 91 51.41 -19.82 10.71
C THR A 91 51.37 -21.00 11.67
N GLU A 92 51.61 -22.18 11.08
CA GLU A 92 51.77 -23.51 11.66
C GLU A 92 52.47 -23.61 13.03
N ALA A 93 51.94 -24.50 13.88
CA ALA A 93 52.73 -25.49 14.61
C ALA A 93 51.84 -26.65 15.05
N ALA A 94 52.28 -27.88 14.78
CA ALA A 94 51.70 -29.12 15.24
C ALA A 94 52.03 -29.37 16.73
N ASP A 95 51.10 -29.96 17.49
CA ASP A 95 51.39 -31.11 18.35
C ASP A 95 50.13 -31.72 19.01
N SER A 96 49.95 -33.02 18.73
CA SER A 96 49.67 -34.12 19.66
C SER A 96 48.57 -34.04 20.75
N ALA A 97 47.59 -34.95 20.58
CA ALA A 97 46.96 -35.83 21.58
C ALA A 97 45.89 -35.28 22.55
N CYS A 98 44.63 -35.73 22.38
CA CYS A 98 44.03 -36.87 23.09
C CYS A 98 42.50 -36.90 22.94
N LEU A 99 41.95 -38.07 22.61
CA LEU A 99 40.54 -38.42 22.78
C LEU A 99 40.23 -38.69 24.27
N PRO A 100 38.95 -38.66 24.66
CA PRO A 100 38.32 -39.94 25.02
C PRO A 100 36.91 -40.13 24.47
N THR A 101 36.59 -41.41 24.27
CA THR A 101 35.32 -42.02 23.86
C THR A 101 34.44 -42.38 25.07
N GLU A 102 33.11 -42.40 24.82
CA GLU A 102 32.04 -43.23 25.45
C GLU A 102 31.72 -42.98 26.95
N ASP A 103 30.50 -43.05 27.50
CA ASP A 103 29.11 -43.32 27.08
C ASP A 103 28.16 -42.89 28.24
N GLU A 104 26.84 -43.11 28.09
CA GLU A 104 25.74 -43.12 29.11
C GLU A 104 24.68 -41.98 29.13
N SER A 105 23.69 -42.12 28.25
CA SER A 105 22.26 -42.45 28.52
C SER A 105 21.25 -41.52 29.27
N LEU A 106 19.99 -41.65 28.79
CA LEU A 106 18.65 -41.28 29.31
C LEU A 106 18.13 -39.86 28.98
N SER A 107 16.90 -39.61 28.49
CA SER A 107 15.76 -40.46 28.11
C SER A 107 14.73 -39.60 27.36
N THR A 108 14.01 -40.21 26.43
CA THR A 108 12.90 -39.71 25.63
C THR A 108 11.62 -39.43 26.43
N ALA A 109 10.86 -38.39 26.07
CA ALA A 109 9.47 -38.22 26.48
C ALA A 109 8.63 -37.73 25.29
N SER A 110 8.00 -38.68 24.61
CA SER A 110 6.90 -38.50 23.66
C SER A 110 5.58 -38.80 24.40
N CYS A 111 4.58 -37.93 24.25
CA CYS A 111 3.21 -38.17 24.73
C CYS A 111 2.27 -38.24 23.52
N GLU A 112 1.74 -39.44 23.30
CA GLU A 112 0.60 -39.74 22.43
C GLU A 112 -0.72 -39.47 23.19
N ILE A 113 -1.77 -39.09 22.47
CA ILE A 113 -3.16 -39.07 22.94
C ILE A 113 -4.00 -39.92 21.96
N PRO A 114 -4.92 -40.80 22.42
CA PRO A 114 -5.48 -41.87 21.61
C PRO A 114 -6.75 -41.47 20.85
N THR A 115 -7.01 -42.22 19.78
CA THR A 115 -8.23 -42.19 18.96
C THR A 115 -9.12 -43.38 19.32
N GLU A 116 -10.43 -43.19 19.49
CA GLU A 116 -11.40 -44.28 19.42
C GLU A 116 -12.73 -43.81 18.76
N GLN A 117 -13.40 -44.77 18.13
CA GLN A 117 -14.39 -44.64 17.05
C GLN A 117 -15.86 -44.68 17.55
N THR A 118 -16.72 -43.85 16.91
CA THR A 118 -18.15 -43.99 16.45
C THR A 118 -19.21 -44.83 17.24
N PRO A 119 -20.54 -44.51 17.19
CA PRO A 119 -21.34 -44.52 15.94
C PRO A 119 -22.51 -43.50 15.78
N ARG A 120 -23.02 -43.51 14.54
CA ARG A 120 -24.14 -42.77 13.90
C ARG A 120 -25.52 -42.90 14.57
N SER A 121 -26.36 -41.87 14.39
CA SER A 121 -27.74 -41.99 13.85
C SER A 121 -28.45 -40.63 13.70
N ASP A 122 -28.96 -40.34 12.49
CA ASP A 122 -29.99 -39.31 12.21
C ASP A 122 -31.34 -39.65 12.92
N PRO A 123 -32.29 -38.70 13.06
CA PRO A 123 -33.33 -38.63 12.02
C PRO A 123 -33.82 -37.22 11.64
N LYS A 124 -34.44 -37.23 10.46
CA LYS A 124 -35.15 -36.21 9.68
C LYS A 124 -36.43 -35.61 10.33
N ASN A 125 -36.81 -34.45 9.76
CA ASN A 125 -38.14 -34.00 9.31
C ASN A 125 -39.03 -33.06 10.14
N ALA A 126 -39.67 -32.15 9.36
CA ALA A 126 -40.86 -31.30 9.54
C ALA A 126 -40.64 -29.93 10.24
N LEU A 127 -40.73 -28.76 9.58
CA LEU A 127 -41.87 -28.07 8.93
C LEU A 127 -43.10 -27.87 9.83
N GLU A 128 -43.36 -26.59 10.19
CA GLU A 128 -44.66 -25.87 10.30
C GLU A 128 -44.39 -24.57 11.10
N VAL A 129 -44.39 -23.38 10.49
CA VAL A 129 -45.53 -22.50 10.16
C VAL A 129 -46.52 -22.36 11.31
N ASN A 130 -46.60 -21.17 11.90
CA ASN A 130 -47.86 -20.51 12.24
C ASN A 130 -47.64 -19.00 12.42
N ASP A 131 -48.28 -18.24 11.53
CA ASP A 131 -48.73 -16.87 11.74
C ASP A 131 -49.74 -16.80 12.90
N VAL A 132 -49.89 -15.61 13.50
CA VAL A 132 -51.19 -14.90 13.70
C VAL A 132 -50.95 -13.63 14.54
N GLU A 133 -51.01 -12.50 13.84
CA GLU A 133 -51.82 -11.29 14.07
C GLU A 133 -52.48 -10.96 15.43
N THR A 134 -52.21 -9.71 15.83
CA THR A 134 -53.13 -8.62 16.26
C THR A 134 -53.97 -8.74 17.55
N THR A 135 -53.76 -7.79 18.49
CA THR A 135 -54.70 -6.72 18.94
C THR A 135 -54.47 -6.32 20.40
N GLY A 136 -54.67 -5.02 20.71
CA GLY A 136 -55.32 -4.62 21.97
C GLY A 136 -54.52 -3.80 22.99
N GLU A 137 -54.56 -2.47 22.80
CA GLU A 137 -54.51 -1.37 23.76
C GLU A 137 -54.61 -1.67 25.28
N LYS A 138 -53.81 -0.95 26.09
CA LYS A 138 -54.35 -0.01 27.10
C LYS A 138 -53.29 0.92 27.72
N GLU A 139 -53.76 2.15 27.91
CA GLU A 139 -53.13 3.34 28.48
C GLU A 139 -52.60 3.19 29.90
N ASN A 140 -51.62 4.02 30.27
CA ASN A 140 -51.77 4.92 31.41
C ASN A 140 -50.88 6.17 31.29
N ARG A 141 -51.55 7.33 31.35
CA ARG A 141 -51.02 8.69 31.46
C ARG A 141 -50.50 9.00 32.87
N ARG A 142 -49.59 9.99 32.96
CA ARG A 142 -49.62 11.19 33.85
C ARG A 142 -48.33 12.01 33.60
N ASP A 143 -48.43 13.14 32.90
CA ASP A 143 -48.57 14.54 33.39
C ASP A 143 -47.19 15.13 33.81
N ASP A 144 -46.53 15.95 32.98
CA ASP A 144 -46.76 17.38 32.64
C ASP A 144 -46.16 18.35 33.67
N LYS A 145 -45.14 19.13 33.24
CA LYS A 145 -45.18 20.60 33.18
C LYS A 145 -43.82 21.25 32.87
N THR A 146 -43.80 21.91 31.72
CA THR A 146 -42.92 23.03 31.34
C THR A 146 -43.40 24.31 32.05
N CYS A 147 -42.49 25.22 32.43
CA CYS A 147 -42.66 26.69 32.27
C CYS A 147 -41.44 27.51 32.80
N VAL A 148 -40.98 28.41 31.95
CA VAL A 148 -40.25 29.68 32.19
C VAL A 148 -41.23 30.80 31.70
N PRO A 149 -41.19 32.13 31.98
CA PRO A 149 -40.17 33.05 32.56
C PRO A 149 -40.66 34.06 33.64
N SER A 150 -39.75 34.82 34.28
CA SER A 150 -39.90 36.28 34.52
C SER A 150 -38.66 36.92 35.18
N THR A 151 -38.41 38.17 34.79
CA THR A 151 -37.33 39.13 35.10
C THR A 151 -37.55 39.97 36.38
N SER A 152 -36.46 40.40 37.06
CA SER A 152 -36.07 41.80 37.43
C SER A 152 -35.38 41.98 38.81
N GLU A 153 -34.15 42.53 38.77
CA GLU A 153 -33.53 43.60 39.62
C GLU A 153 -33.46 43.47 41.16
N GLU A 154 -32.27 43.44 41.77
CA GLU A 154 -31.40 44.57 42.18
C GLU A 154 -30.37 44.15 43.27
N GLU A 155 -29.37 45.01 43.47
CA GLU A 155 -27.99 44.75 43.93
C GLU A 155 -27.77 44.55 45.44
N THR A 156 -26.66 43.87 45.81
CA THR A 156 -25.69 44.40 46.79
C THR A 156 -24.35 43.66 46.72
N SER A 157 -23.29 44.46 46.75
CA SER A 157 -21.87 44.18 46.54
C SER A 157 -21.17 43.45 47.69
N GLU A 158 -20.22 42.57 47.37
CA GLU A 158 -18.96 42.46 48.12
C GLU A 158 -17.82 41.94 47.22
N ASN A 159 -16.69 42.67 47.23
CA ASN A 159 -15.53 42.54 46.35
C ASN A 159 -14.55 41.44 46.81
N VAL A 160 -14.10 40.56 45.90
CA VAL A 160 -12.86 39.75 46.01
C VAL A 160 -12.28 39.55 44.59
N PRO A 161 -10.94 39.62 44.36
CA PRO A 161 -10.37 40.21 43.15
C PRO A 161 -10.27 39.29 41.92
N ILE A 162 -10.19 39.98 40.79
CA ILE A 162 -9.96 39.53 39.41
C ILE A 162 -8.77 38.57 39.32
N ALA A 163 -9.03 37.34 38.87
CA ALA A 163 -8.06 36.54 38.15
C ALA A 163 -8.59 36.40 36.72
N GLU A 164 -7.96 37.11 35.79
CA GLU A 164 -8.10 36.84 34.36
C GLU A 164 -7.56 35.44 34.09
N ASP A 165 -8.47 34.47 34.07
CA ASP A 165 -8.19 33.13 33.60
C ASP A 165 -8.09 33.21 32.07
N THR A 166 -6.93 33.71 31.61
CA THR A 166 -6.50 33.54 30.23
C THR A 166 -6.22 32.07 30.07
N ALA A 167 -7.26 31.29 29.81
CA ALA A 167 -7.13 29.90 29.41
C ALA A 167 -6.38 29.87 28.08
N GLU A 168 -5.04 29.87 28.14
CA GLU A 168 -4.18 29.54 27.02
C GLU A 168 -4.65 28.18 26.51
N GLN A 169 -5.27 28.16 25.33
CA GLN A 169 -5.48 26.93 24.61
C GLN A 169 -4.14 26.20 24.50
N PRO A 170 -4.09 24.87 24.72
CA PRO A 170 -2.83 24.15 24.67
C PRO A 170 -2.23 24.33 23.28
N LYS A 171 -1.10 25.04 23.20
CA LYS A 171 -0.30 25.21 21.99
C LYS A 171 -0.08 23.81 21.42
N LYS A 172 -0.72 23.47 20.29
CA LYS A 172 -0.45 22.22 19.58
C LYS A 172 1.05 22.16 19.34
N ASN A 173 1.75 21.25 20.02
CA ASN A 173 3.19 21.06 19.85
C ASN A 173 3.46 20.83 18.36
N ARG A 174 4.09 21.83 17.75
CA ARG A 174 4.40 21.86 16.32
C ARG A 174 5.43 20.77 16.04
N ILE A 175 5.15 19.88 15.09
CA ILE A 175 6.09 18.82 14.69
C ILE A 175 7.33 19.45 14.04
N THR A 176 8.52 19.08 14.51
CA THR A 176 9.83 19.54 13.98
C THR A 176 10.55 18.40 13.26
N TYR A 177 11.53 18.73 12.42
CA TYR A 177 12.31 17.71 11.70
C TYR A 177 13.06 16.79 12.67
N SER A 178 13.63 17.36 13.74
CA SER A 178 14.29 16.64 14.81
C SER A 178 13.39 15.60 15.48
N GLN A 179 12.11 15.91 15.68
CA GLN A 179 11.13 14.94 16.21
C GLN A 179 10.86 13.80 15.21
N ILE A 180 10.79 14.08 13.91
CA ILE A 180 10.61 13.06 12.86
C ILE A 180 11.82 12.12 12.82
N ILE A 181 13.05 12.66 12.93
CA ILE A 181 14.29 11.87 12.99
C ILE A 181 14.29 10.98 14.24
N LYS A 182 13.99 11.55 15.41
CA LYS A 182 13.95 10.83 16.68
C LYS A 182 12.97 9.66 16.62
N GLU A 183 11.78 9.85 16.05
CA GLU A 183 10.74 8.83 15.89
C GLU A 183 10.85 8.04 14.58
N GLY A 184 12.01 8.06 13.91
CA GLY A 184 12.19 7.49 12.56
C GLY A 184 11.80 6.02 12.41
N ARG A 185 11.94 5.22 13.48
CA ARG A 185 11.54 3.78 13.53
C ARG A 185 10.03 3.55 13.63
N ARG A 186 9.23 4.61 13.79
CA ARG A 186 7.76 4.55 13.70
C ARG A 186 7.27 4.69 12.27
N PHE A 187 8.16 5.06 11.35
CA PHE A 187 7.85 5.12 9.93
C PHE A 187 8.12 3.77 9.27
N ASN A 188 7.21 3.37 8.38
CA ASN A 188 7.40 2.29 7.42
C ASN A 188 6.89 2.82 6.07
N ILE A 189 7.80 3.44 5.33
CA ILE A 189 7.48 4.22 4.13
C ILE A 189 7.59 3.32 2.91
N ASP A 190 6.45 2.96 2.33
CA ASP A 190 6.38 2.11 1.16
C ASP A 190 6.83 2.83 -0.13
N LEU A 191 7.70 2.19 -0.90
CA LEU A 191 7.98 2.62 -2.27
C LEU A 191 6.75 2.43 -3.18
N VAL A 192 5.97 1.37 -2.93
CA VAL A 192 4.73 1.05 -3.67
C VAL A 192 3.49 1.48 -2.89
N SER A 193 2.69 2.36 -3.49
CA SER A 193 1.38 2.72 -2.96
C SER A 193 0.27 1.92 -3.64
N LYS A 194 -0.25 0.92 -2.92
CA LYS A 194 -1.35 0.06 -3.36
C LYS A 194 -2.28 -0.25 -2.19
N LEU A 195 -3.48 -0.69 -2.55
CA LEU A 195 -4.47 -1.25 -1.63
C LEU A 195 -4.76 -2.69 -2.03
N LEU A 196 -5.19 -3.48 -1.05
CA LEU A 196 -5.64 -4.84 -1.26
C LEU A 196 -7.17 -4.84 -1.39
N TYR A 197 -7.72 -5.30 -2.50
CA TYR A 197 -9.16 -5.55 -2.58
C TYR A 197 -9.56 -6.67 -1.63
N SER A 198 -10.75 -6.55 -1.04
CA SER A 198 -11.29 -7.56 -0.14
C SER A 198 -11.55 -8.89 -0.86
N ARG A 199 -11.81 -8.87 -2.18
CA ARG A 199 -11.86 -10.04 -3.07
C ARG A 199 -10.91 -9.82 -4.25
N GLY A 200 -10.13 -10.83 -4.61
CA GLY A 200 -9.17 -10.74 -5.70
C GLY A 200 -7.98 -11.67 -5.52
N LEU A 201 -7.17 -11.76 -6.57
CA LEU A 201 -6.11 -12.77 -6.69
C LEU A 201 -5.17 -12.82 -5.47
N LEU A 202 -4.71 -11.66 -4.99
CA LEU A 202 -3.74 -11.60 -3.90
C LEU A 202 -4.35 -11.99 -2.55
N ILE A 203 -5.54 -11.48 -2.19
CA ILE A 203 -6.18 -11.83 -0.92
C ILE A 203 -6.59 -13.30 -0.91
N ASP A 204 -7.06 -13.84 -2.03
CA ASP A 204 -7.43 -15.25 -2.14
C ASP A 204 -6.19 -16.14 -2.06
N LEU A 205 -5.06 -15.74 -2.67
CA LEU A 205 -3.78 -16.43 -2.54
C LEU A 205 -3.26 -16.40 -1.09
N LEU A 206 -3.31 -15.25 -0.40
CA LEU A 206 -2.88 -15.12 0.99
C LEU A 206 -3.66 -16.06 1.92
N ILE A 207 -4.98 -16.18 1.70
CA ILE A 207 -5.84 -17.09 2.46
C ILE A 207 -5.52 -18.55 2.09
N LYS A 208 -5.53 -18.89 0.79
CA LYS A 208 -5.32 -20.27 0.30
C LYS A 208 -3.96 -20.84 0.73
N SER A 209 -2.91 -20.03 0.69
CA SER A 209 -1.55 -20.42 1.09
C SER A 209 -1.29 -20.36 2.60
N ASN A 210 -2.26 -19.87 3.40
CA ASN A 210 -2.11 -19.58 4.83
C ASN A 210 -0.98 -18.58 5.17
N VAL A 211 -0.52 -17.80 4.19
CA VAL A 211 0.44 -16.71 4.36
C VAL A 211 -0.20 -15.51 5.08
N SER A 212 -1.52 -15.39 5.03
CA SER A 212 -2.30 -14.38 5.77
C SER A 212 -2.00 -14.35 7.28
N ARG A 213 -1.52 -15.44 7.87
CA ARG A 213 -1.14 -15.51 9.30
C ARG A 213 0.09 -14.67 9.66
N TYR A 214 0.86 -14.22 8.67
CA TYR A 214 2.08 -13.43 8.89
C TYR A 214 1.85 -11.92 8.85
N ALA A 215 0.64 -11.46 8.51
CA ALA A 215 0.31 -10.05 8.43
C ALA A 215 -1.08 -9.76 8.98
N GLU A 216 -1.23 -8.58 9.56
CA GLU A 216 -2.53 -8.04 9.98
C GLU A 216 -2.96 -6.94 9.01
N PHE A 217 -4.27 -6.68 8.92
CA PHE A 217 -4.82 -5.70 7.98
C PHE A 217 -5.76 -4.72 8.67
N LYS A 218 -5.73 -3.47 8.20
CA LYS A 218 -6.68 -2.41 8.53
C LYS A 218 -7.63 -2.17 7.36
N ASN A 219 -8.90 -1.92 7.68
CA ASN A 219 -9.88 -1.49 6.70
C ASN A 219 -9.60 -0.06 6.25
N ILE A 220 -9.76 0.19 4.95
CA ILE A 220 -9.91 1.56 4.46
C ILE A 220 -11.31 2.00 4.88
N THR A 221 -11.40 3.17 5.47
CA THR A 221 -12.65 3.66 6.08
C THR A 221 -13.38 4.66 5.20
N ARG A 222 -12.65 5.34 4.31
CA ARG A 222 -13.17 6.43 3.49
C ARG A 222 -12.70 6.34 2.04
N ILE A 223 -13.64 6.54 1.13
CA ILE A 223 -13.36 6.84 -0.27
C ILE A 223 -13.72 8.29 -0.49
N LEU A 224 -12.79 9.04 -1.06
CA LEU A 224 -12.87 10.47 -1.22
C LEU A 224 -12.79 10.82 -2.72
N ALA A 225 -13.42 11.93 -3.09
CA ALA A 225 -13.37 12.52 -4.41
C ALA A 225 -12.89 13.97 -4.32
N PHE A 226 -12.21 14.45 -5.36
CA PHE A 226 -11.80 15.85 -5.46
C PHE A 226 -12.59 16.57 -6.55
N ARG A 227 -13.51 17.43 -6.13
CA ARG A 227 -14.40 18.14 -7.06
C ARG A 227 -14.53 19.61 -6.71
N GLU A 228 -14.41 20.48 -7.72
CA GLU A 228 -14.55 21.93 -7.57
C GLU A 228 -13.65 22.49 -6.44
N GLY A 229 -12.41 21.99 -6.35
CA GLY A 229 -11.47 22.40 -5.31
C GLY A 229 -11.73 21.85 -3.91
N ARG A 230 -12.71 20.96 -3.74
CA ARG A 230 -13.11 20.40 -2.44
C ARG A 230 -12.92 18.89 -2.40
N VAL A 231 -12.43 18.41 -1.26
CA VAL A 231 -12.39 16.99 -0.92
C VAL A 231 -13.71 16.60 -0.27
N GLU A 232 -14.37 15.59 -0.80
CA GLU A 232 -15.64 15.08 -0.26
C GLU A 232 -15.65 13.56 -0.13
N GLN A 233 -16.41 13.06 0.83
CA GLN A 233 -16.55 11.62 1.05
C GLN A 233 -17.64 11.05 0.15
N VAL A 234 -17.28 10.00 -0.59
CA VAL A 234 -18.16 9.29 -1.51
C VAL A 234 -18.97 8.24 -0.74
N PRO A 235 -20.30 8.20 -0.89
CA PRO A 235 -21.13 7.15 -0.30
C PRO A 235 -20.73 5.75 -0.79
N CYS A 236 -20.44 4.83 0.14
CA CYS A 236 -19.95 3.48 -0.20
C CYS A 236 -20.97 2.37 0.09
N SER A 237 -22.10 2.69 0.72
CA SER A 237 -23.15 1.73 1.04
C SER A 237 -24.54 2.29 0.71
N ARG A 238 -25.54 1.40 0.64
CA ARG A 238 -26.95 1.82 0.51
C ARG A 238 -27.36 2.81 1.61
N ALA A 239 -26.88 2.59 2.84
CA ALA A 239 -27.12 3.49 3.97
C ALA A 239 -26.44 4.85 3.76
N ASP A 240 -25.20 4.87 3.27
CA ASP A 240 -24.49 6.13 2.99
C ASP A 240 -25.17 6.91 1.86
N VAL A 241 -25.62 6.24 0.80
CA VAL A 241 -26.36 6.87 -0.31
C VAL A 241 -27.65 7.48 0.22
N PHE A 242 -28.37 6.76 1.09
CA PHE A 242 -29.59 7.27 1.71
C PHE A 242 -29.32 8.50 2.59
N ASN A 243 -28.26 8.48 3.40
CA ASN A 243 -27.88 9.57 4.31
C ASN A 243 -27.16 10.74 3.62
N SER A 244 -26.72 10.58 2.37
CA SER A 244 -25.99 11.61 1.65
C SER A 244 -26.83 12.88 1.46
N LYS A 245 -26.25 14.02 1.84
CA LYS A 245 -26.82 15.36 1.61
C LYS A 245 -26.38 15.97 0.28
N GLN A 246 -25.39 15.36 -0.38
CA GLN A 246 -24.82 15.82 -1.65
C GLN A 246 -25.59 15.32 -2.86
N LEU A 247 -26.35 14.23 -2.70
CA LEU A 247 -27.15 13.63 -3.76
C LEU A 247 -28.63 13.98 -3.57
N THR A 248 -29.27 14.42 -4.64
CA THR A 248 -30.73 14.58 -4.65
C THR A 248 -31.46 13.23 -4.59
N MET A 249 -32.74 13.23 -4.19
CA MET A 249 -33.55 11.99 -4.15
C MET A 249 -33.71 11.33 -5.53
N VAL A 250 -33.56 12.10 -6.61
CA VAL A 250 -33.57 11.58 -7.98
C VAL A 250 -32.23 10.93 -8.30
N GLU A 251 -31.12 11.60 -7.99
CA GLU A 251 -29.77 11.04 -8.20
C GLU A 251 -29.54 9.76 -7.39
N LYS A 252 -30.01 9.69 -6.14
CA LYS A 252 -29.95 8.47 -5.33
C LYS A 252 -30.61 7.27 -6.03
N ARG A 253 -31.78 7.50 -6.64
CA ARG A 253 -32.50 6.46 -7.39
C ARG A 253 -31.78 6.07 -8.68
N MET A 254 -31.25 7.05 -9.42
CA MET A 254 -30.47 6.82 -10.65
C MET A 254 -29.21 5.99 -10.35
N LEU A 255 -28.46 6.39 -9.32
CA LEU A 255 -27.24 5.70 -8.88
C LEU A 255 -27.55 4.26 -8.48
N MET A 256 -28.53 4.04 -7.59
CA MET A 256 -28.87 2.69 -7.13
C MET A 256 -29.34 1.80 -8.29
N LYS A 257 -30.11 2.33 -9.24
CA LYS A 257 -30.52 1.59 -10.43
C LYS A 257 -29.32 1.17 -11.27
N PHE A 258 -28.41 2.11 -11.53
CA PHE A 258 -27.22 1.83 -12.34
C PHE A 258 -26.26 0.85 -11.65
N LEU A 259 -25.99 1.01 -10.35
CA LEU A 259 -25.14 0.07 -9.62
C LEU A 259 -25.73 -1.33 -9.55
N THR A 260 -27.06 -1.45 -9.48
CA THR A 260 -27.74 -2.76 -9.54
C THR A 260 -27.54 -3.41 -10.90
N PHE A 261 -27.67 -2.64 -11.99
CA PHE A 261 -27.31 -3.13 -13.32
C PHE A 261 -25.84 -3.56 -13.40
N CYS A 262 -24.89 -2.77 -12.87
CA CYS A 262 -23.47 -3.11 -12.92
C CYS A 262 -23.10 -4.40 -12.15
N MET A 263 -23.85 -4.76 -11.10
CA MET A 263 -23.62 -6.01 -10.36
C MET A 263 -23.80 -7.24 -11.25
N ASP A 264 -24.81 -7.21 -12.12
CA ASP A 264 -25.23 -8.34 -12.94
C ASP A 264 -25.17 -7.98 -14.43
N TYR A 265 -24.26 -7.08 -14.83
CA TYR A 265 -24.25 -6.49 -16.18
C TYR A 265 -24.15 -7.57 -17.27
N GLU A 266 -23.45 -8.68 -16.99
CA GLU A 266 -23.28 -9.82 -17.89
C GLU A 266 -24.61 -10.50 -18.26
N GLU A 267 -25.65 -10.37 -17.44
CA GLU A 267 -27.00 -10.88 -17.70
C GLU A 267 -27.80 -9.98 -18.65
N TYR A 268 -27.33 -8.74 -18.89
CA TYR A 268 -27.99 -7.75 -19.75
C TYR A 268 -27.10 -7.26 -20.91
N PRO A 269 -26.60 -8.14 -21.81
CA PRO A 269 -25.76 -7.73 -22.94
C PRO A 269 -26.39 -6.62 -23.80
N ASP A 270 -27.70 -6.69 -24.00
CA ASP A 270 -28.43 -5.74 -24.85
C ASP A 270 -28.32 -4.27 -24.37
N GLU A 271 -27.99 -4.04 -23.09
CA GLU A 271 -27.86 -2.68 -22.53
C GLU A 271 -26.52 -2.00 -22.81
N TYR A 272 -25.46 -2.75 -23.13
CA TYR A 272 -24.11 -2.19 -23.35
C TYR A 272 -23.41 -2.68 -24.62
N LYS A 273 -23.89 -3.74 -25.27
CA LYS A 273 -23.22 -4.39 -26.42
C LYS A 273 -22.98 -3.44 -27.60
N ALA A 274 -23.89 -2.50 -27.83
CA ALA A 274 -23.74 -1.46 -28.86
C ALA A 274 -22.58 -0.46 -28.57
N TYR A 275 -22.06 -0.47 -27.34
CA TYR A 275 -21.08 0.48 -26.82
C TYR A 275 -19.79 -0.20 -26.32
N GLU A 276 -19.54 -1.46 -26.68
CA GLU A 276 -18.37 -2.21 -26.18
C GLU A 276 -17.03 -1.53 -26.48
N GLU A 277 -16.90 -1.00 -27.70
CA GLU A 277 -15.65 -0.43 -28.22
C GLU A 277 -15.46 1.06 -27.89
N ILE A 278 -16.47 1.74 -27.33
CA ILE A 278 -16.31 3.13 -26.87
C ILE A 278 -15.72 3.16 -25.45
N SER A 279 -15.24 4.33 -25.05
CA SER A 279 -14.72 4.49 -23.69
C SER A 279 -15.84 4.43 -22.66
N PHE A 280 -15.52 3.95 -21.46
CA PHE A 280 -16.49 3.89 -20.38
C PHE A 280 -17.06 5.27 -20.01
N SER A 281 -16.24 6.33 -20.07
CA SER A 281 -16.71 7.71 -19.87
C SER A 281 -17.79 8.09 -20.88
N GLU A 282 -17.60 7.75 -22.16
CA GLU A 282 -18.59 8.05 -23.19
C GLU A 282 -19.86 7.20 -23.04
N TYR A 283 -19.71 5.92 -22.68
CA TYR A 283 -20.85 5.07 -22.33
C TYR A 283 -21.68 5.67 -21.18
N LEU A 284 -21.06 6.14 -20.11
CA LEU A 284 -21.76 6.74 -18.97
C LEU A 284 -22.60 7.96 -19.36
N LYS A 285 -22.20 8.72 -20.39
CA LYS A 285 -22.97 9.86 -20.93
C LYS A 285 -24.25 9.42 -21.64
N THR A 286 -24.28 8.22 -22.21
CA THR A 286 -25.49 7.63 -22.83
C THR A 286 -26.49 7.12 -21.80
N GLN A 287 -26.03 6.90 -20.55
CA GLN A 287 -26.84 6.37 -19.47
C GLN A 287 -27.69 7.46 -18.80
N LYS A 288 -28.74 7.01 -18.09
CA LYS A 288 -29.59 7.88 -17.27
C LYS A 288 -28.89 8.28 -15.97
N LEU A 289 -27.77 9.00 -16.09
CA LEU A 289 -26.93 9.50 -15.01
C LEU A 289 -26.70 11.00 -15.19
N THR A 290 -26.70 11.75 -14.09
CA THR A 290 -26.27 13.17 -14.11
C THR A 290 -24.74 13.23 -14.26
N PRO A 291 -24.16 14.34 -14.75
CA PRO A 291 -22.70 14.50 -14.82
C PRO A 291 -22.00 14.26 -13.46
N ASN A 292 -22.68 14.64 -12.37
CA ASN A 292 -22.27 14.36 -11.00
C ASN A 292 -22.11 12.85 -10.73
N LEU A 293 -23.11 12.04 -11.08
CA LEU A 293 -23.06 10.59 -10.87
C LEU A 293 -22.06 9.91 -11.80
N GLN A 294 -21.97 10.36 -13.06
CA GLN A 294 -20.98 9.85 -14.02
C GLN A 294 -19.57 10.02 -13.47
N TYR A 295 -19.28 11.19 -12.91
CA TYR A 295 -18.01 11.50 -12.25
C TYR A 295 -17.70 10.54 -11.08
N PHE A 296 -18.66 10.31 -10.18
CA PHE A 296 -18.45 9.40 -9.04
C PHE A 296 -18.24 7.95 -9.49
N VAL A 297 -19.05 7.47 -10.44
CA VAL A 297 -18.92 6.12 -10.97
C VAL A 297 -17.54 5.93 -11.61
N LEU A 298 -17.12 6.87 -12.46
CA LEU A 298 -15.86 6.76 -13.19
C LEU A 298 -14.64 6.85 -12.26
N HIS A 299 -14.56 7.87 -11.41
CA HIS A 299 -13.34 8.19 -10.67
C HIS A 299 -13.27 7.61 -9.25
N SER A 300 -14.41 7.29 -8.63
CA SER A 300 -14.46 6.82 -7.23
C SER A 300 -14.80 5.34 -7.11
N ILE A 301 -15.60 4.79 -8.03
CA ILE A 301 -16.02 3.38 -8.01
C ILE A 301 -15.16 2.55 -8.97
N ALA A 302 -15.24 2.84 -10.27
CA ALA A 302 -14.46 2.12 -11.28
C ALA A 302 -12.96 2.42 -11.15
N MET A 303 -12.60 3.69 -10.86
CA MET A 303 -11.22 4.20 -10.79
C MET A 303 -10.40 3.83 -12.04
N THR A 304 -11.04 3.90 -13.20
CA THR A 304 -10.45 3.58 -14.51
C THR A 304 -10.02 4.85 -15.25
N SER A 305 -9.17 4.71 -16.26
CA SER A 305 -8.78 5.82 -17.14
C SER A 305 -9.97 6.26 -18.01
N GLU A 306 -10.23 7.56 -18.07
CA GLU A 306 -11.30 8.13 -18.89
C GLU A 306 -11.13 7.86 -20.38
N THR A 307 -9.89 7.92 -20.87
CA THR A 307 -9.58 7.83 -22.30
C THR A 307 -9.16 6.43 -22.76
N ALA A 308 -8.58 5.62 -21.86
CA ALA A 308 -7.97 4.35 -22.23
C ALA A 308 -8.85 3.12 -21.94
N SER A 309 -9.88 3.25 -21.09
CA SER A 309 -10.66 2.08 -20.64
C SER A 309 -11.92 1.92 -21.47
N SER A 310 -12.13 0.71 -22.00
CA SER A 310 -13.35 0.36 -22.72
C SER A 310 -14.57 0.33 -21.78
N THR A 311 -15.77 0.36 -22.35
CA THR A 311 -17.02 0.18 -21.58
C THR A 311 -16.98 -1.10 -20.72
N ILE A 312 -16.48 -2.20 -21.29
CA ILE A 312 -16.37 -3.48 -20.59
C ILE A 312 -15.41 -3.39 -19.40
N ASP A 313 -14.27 -2.72 -19.56
CA ASP A 313 -13.29 -2.56 -18.48
C ASP A 313 -13.90 -1.77 -17.31
N GLY A 314 -14.65 -0.71 -17.62
CA GLY A 314 -15.34 0.09 -16.62
C GLY A 314 -16.46 -0.65 -15.88
N LEU A 315 -17.25 -1.45 -16.61
CA LEU A 315 -18.29 -2.31 -16.02
C LEU A 315 -17.68 -3.38 -15.11
N LYS A 316 -16.64 -4.08 -15.55
CA LYS A 316 -15.91 -5.06 -14.74
C LYS A 316 -15.29 -4.45 -13.48
N ALA A 317 -14.67 -3.27 -13.61
CA ALA A 317 -14.09 -2.57 -12.48
C ALA A 317 -15.16 -2.16 -11.46
N THR A 318 -16.29 -1.65 -11.95
CA THR A 318 -17.45 -1.28 -11.13
C THR A 318 -18.04 -2.50 -10.41
N GLN A 319 -18.27 -3.59 -11.14
CA GLN A 319 -18.79 -4.84 -10.59
C GLN A 319 -17.85 -5.40 -9.50
N ASN A 320 -16.54 -5.49 -9.78
CA ASN A 320 -15.56 -5.98 -8.81
C ASN A 320 -15.52 -5.11 -7.54
N PHE A 321 -15.57 -3.78 -7.69
CA PHE A 321 -15.66 -2.86 -6.55
C PHE A 321 -16.88 -3.19 -5.69
N LEU A 322 -18.05 -3.35 -6.30
CA LEU A 322 -19.30 -3.62 -5.59
C LEU A 322 -19.30 -4.99 -4.90
N HIS A 323 -18.78 -6.04 -5.54
CA HIS A 323 -18.63 -7.37 -4.91
C HIS A 323 -17.71 -7.36 -3.68
N CYS A 324 -16.75 -6.44 -3.65
CA CYS A 324 -15.82 -6.31 -2.55
C CYS A 324 -16.39 -5.57 -1.32
N LEU A 325 -17.46 -4.77 -1.50
CA LEU A 325 -18.08 -4.02 -0.41
C LEU A 325 -18.64 -4.96 0.66
N GLY A 326 -18.49 -4.56 1.94
CA GLY A 326 -19.10 -5.28 3.05
C GLY A 326 -18.41 -6.58 3.48
N ARG A 327 -17.36 -7.06 2.78
CA ARG A 327 -16.68 -8.31 3.15
C ARG A 327 -15.97 -8.22 4.51
N TYR A 328 -15.26 -7.12 4.75
CA TYR A 328 -14.53 -6.87 6.02
C TYR A 328 -14.84 -5.50 6.62
N GLY A 329 -15.40 -4.59 5.84
CA GLY A 329 -15.71 -3.21 6.23
C GLY A 329 -16.63 -2.53 5.21
N ASN A 330 -16.87 -1.24 5.40
CA ASN A 330 -17.77 -0.44 4.56
C ASN A 330 -17.20 -0.13 3.16
N THR A 331 -15.88 -0.23 2.98
CA THR A 331 -15.21 -0.03 1.68
C THR A 331 -14.63 -1.36 1.16
N PRO A 332 -14.21 -1.45 -0.12
CA PRO A 332 -13.75 -2.69 -0.70
C PRO A 332 -12.27 -2.97 -0.44
N PHE A 333 -11.58 -2.16 0.38
CA PHE A 333 -10.13 -2.21 0.51
C PHE A 333 -9.62 -2.53 1.92
N LEU A 334 -8.45 -3.16 1.93
CA LEU A 334 -7.61 -3.42 3.08
C LEU A 334 -6.21 -2.84 2.86
N PHE A 335 -5.53 -2.53 3.96
CA PHE A 335 -4.13 -2.13 4.00
C PHE A 335 -3.37 -2.96 5.06
N PRO A 336 -2.23 -3.58 4.73
CA PRO A 336 -1.43 -4.34 5.70
C PRO A 336 -0.83 -3.40 6.76
N LEU A 337 -0.90 -3.80 8.04
CA LEU A 337 -0.15 -3.12 9.10
C LEU A 337 1.35 -3.17 8.78
N TYR A 338 2.06 -2.10 9.12
CA TYR A 338 3.48 -1.88 8.81
C TYR A 338 3.81 -1.68 7.32
N GLY A 339 2.80 -1.61 6.44
CA GLY A 339 2.98 -1.25 5.04
C GLY A 339 3.02 -2.44 4.09
N GLN A 340 3.00 -2.13 2.79
CA GLN A 340 3.02 -3.10 1.70
C GLN A 340 4.34 -3.89 1.64
N GLY A 341 5.42 -3.36 2.18
CA GLY A 341 6.72 -4.03 2.29
C GLY A 341 6.70 -5.36 3.06
N GLU A 342 5.67 -5.64 3.85
CA GLU A 342 5.49 -6.90 4.56
C GLU A 342 5.07 -8.04 3.63
N LEU A 343 4.33 -7.75 2.55
CA LEU A 343 3.75 -8.80 1.70
C LEU A 343 4.81 -9.69 1.05
N PRO A 344 5.89 -9.17 0.43
CA PRO A 344 6.89 -10.05 -0.15
C PRO A 344 7.67 -10.79 0.96
N GLN A 345 7.83 -10.22 2.16
CA GLN A 345 8.46 -10.91 3.29
C GLN A 345 7.62 -12.10 3.77
N CYS A 346 6.29 -11.96 3.79
CA CYS A 346 5.37 -13.04 4.15
C CYS A 346 5.54 -14.25 3.22
N PHE A 347 5.64 -14.03 1.90
CA PHE A 347 5.93 -15.11 0.95
C PHE A 347 7.37 -15.63 1.04
N CYS A 348 8.35 -14.77 1.34
CA CYS A 348 9.71 -15.22 1.59
C CYS A 348 9.80 -16.17 2.78
N ARG A 349 9.05 -15.87 3.86
CA ARG A 349 8.94 -16.74 5.03
C ARG A 349 8.34 -18.09 4.66
N MET A 350 7.26 -18.11 3.86
CA MET A 350 6.68 -19.37 3.38
C MET A 350 7.73 -20.22 2.65
N CYS A 351 8.46 -19.64 1.70
CA CYS A 351 9.51 -20.34 0.97
C CYS A 351 10.61 -20.89 1.91
N ALA A 352 11.04 -20.11 2.91
CA ALA A 352 12.04 -20.55 3.88
C ALA A 352 11.56 -21.72 4.75
N VAL A 353 10.28 -21.72 5.15
CA VAL A 353 9.66 -22.83 5.90
C VAL A 353 9.69 -24.13 5.10
N PHE A 354 9.62 -24.07 3.77
CA PHE A 354 9.73 -25.22 2.88
C PHE A 354 11.17 -25.49 2.38
N GLY A 355 12.19 -24.98 3.09
CA GLY A 355 13.61 -25.27 2.81
C GLY A 355 14.28 -24.32 1.82
N GLY A 356 13.62 -23.23 1.41
CA GLY A 356 14.22 -22.20 0.56
C GLY A 356 15.35 -21.45 1.27
N ILE A 357 16.49 -21.28 0.59
CA ILE A 357 17.66 -20.58 1.12
C ILE A 357 17.65 -19.11 0.69
N TYR A 358 17.84 -18.22 1.66
CA TYR A 358 17.85 -16.77 1.44
C TYR A 358 19.24 -16.18 1.70
N CYS A 359 19.80 -15.56 0.66
CA CYS A 359 21.01 -14.75 0.76
C CYS A 359 20.68 -13.29 0.41
N LEU A 360 20.78 -12.41 1.41
CA LEU A 360 20.73 -10.94 1.25
C LEU A 360 22.15 -10.39 1.11
N ARG A 361 22.29 -9.22 0.48
CA ARG A 361 23.61 -8.63 0.13
C ARG A 361 24.49 -9.59 -0.67
N HIS A 362 23.86 -10.44 -1.48
CA HIS A 362 24.52 -11.47 -2.30
C HIS A 362 24.12 -11.25 -3.76
N SER A 363 24.95 -10.54 -4.51
CA SER A 363 24.70 -10.24 -5.93
C SER A 363 25.18 -11.37 -6.85
N VAL A 364 24.54 -11.46 -8.02
CA VAL A 364 24.89 -12.40 -9.08
C VAL A 364 25.56 -11.63 -10.21
N GLN A 365 26.66 -12.14 -10.75
CA GLN A 365 27.45 -11.47 -11.78
C GLN A 365 26.96 -11.81 -13.19
N CYS A 366 26.67 -13.09 -13.46
CA CYS A 366 26.18 -13.52 -14.76
C CYS A 366 25.35 -14.80 -14.70
N LEU A 367 24.54 -15.00 -15.74
CA LEU A 367 23.92 -16.28 -16.09
C LEU A 367 24.84 -17.04 -17.04
N VAL A 368 24.98 -18.34 -16.83
CA VAL A 368 25.76 -19.23 -17.70
C VAL A 368 24.81 -19.99 -18.61
N VAL A 369 25.01 -19.86 -19.92
CA VAL A 369 24.17 -20.45 -20.96
C VAL A 369 25.01 -21.42 -21.78
N ASP A 370 24.41 -22.55 -22.11
CA ASP A 370 25.01 -23.53 -23.00
C ASP A 370 24.81 -23.14 -24.47
N LYS A 371 25.90 -23.07 -25.24
CA LYS A 371 25.84 -22.62 -26.64
C LYS A 371 25.04 -23.56 -27.55
N GLU A 372 25.06 -24.87 -27.26
CA GLU A 372 24.39 -25.86 -28.09
C GLU A 372 22.87 -25.90 -27.84
N SER A 373 22.47 -25.97 -26.58
CA SER A 373 21.06 -26.08 -26.20
C SER A 373 20.35 -24.73 -26.02
N GLY A 374 21.09 -23.63 -25.90
CA GLY A 374 20.57 -22.30 -25.58
C GLY A 374 19.95 -22.19 -24.18
N LYS A 375 20.13 -23.20 -23.31
CA LYS A 375 19.55 -23.23 -21.96
C LYS A 375 20.50 -22.66 -20.93
N CYS A 376 19.96 -21.89 -19.98
CA CYS A 376 20.70 -21.48 -18.80
C CYS A 376 20.94 -22.68 -17.89
N LYS A 377 22.19 -22.88 -17.46
CA LYS A 377 22.64 -24.02 -16.64
C LYS A 377 23.03 -23.62 -15.22
N ALA A 378 23.56 -22.41 -15.05
CA ALA A 378 24.09 -21.97 -13.76
C ALA A 378 24.08 -20.44 -13.65
N ILE A 379 24.33 -19.95 -12.44
CA ILE A 379 24.78 -18.59 -12.18
C ILE A 379 26.21 -18.57 -11.65
N ILE A 380 26.88 -17.43 -11.80
CA ILE A 380 28.12 -17.13 -11.07
C ILE A 380 27.84 -15.95 -10.15
N ASP A 381 28.07 -16.13 -8.85
CA ASP A 381 27.87 -15.09 -7.85
C ASP A 381 29.05 -14.13 -7.72
N HIS A 382 28.95 -13.13 -6.84
CA HIS A 382 30.01 -12.15 -6.63
C HIS A 382 31.27 -12.68 -5.93
N PHE A 383 31.23 -13.87 -5.32
CA PHE A 383 32.40 -14.61 -4.85
C PHE A 383 33.01 -15.48 -5.96
N GLY A 384 32.35 -15.54 -7.12
CA GLY A 384 32.69 -16.40 -8.24
C GLY A 384 32.28 -17.85 -8.03
N GLN A 385 31.41 -18.17 -7.08
CA GLN A 385 30.87 -19.51 -6.91
C GLN A 385 29.89 -19.81 -8.05
N ARG A 386 30.05 -20.98 -8.69
CA ARG A 386 29.13 -21.48 -9.70
C ARG A 386 28.00 -22.27 -9.03
N ILE A 387 26.76 -21.86 -9.26
CA ILE A 387 25.56 -22.48 -8.67
C ILE A 387 24.67 -22.98 -9.80
N ILE A 388 24.47 -24.29 -9.87
CA ILE A 388 23.69 -24.97 -10.93
C ILE A 388 22.21 -24.99 -10.53
N ALA A 389 21.33 -24.70 -11.47
CA ALA A 389 19.89 -24.80 -11.28
C ALA A 389 19.17 -25.15 -12.60
N LYS A 390 17.94 -25.66 -12.51
CA LYS A 390 17.09 -25.98 -13.67
C LYS A 390 16.29 -24.76 -14.15
N HIS A 391 15.93 -23.87 -13.24
CA HIS A 391 15.08 -22.71 -13.49
C HIS A 391 15.69 -21.47 -12.84
N PHE A 392 15.57 -20.33 -13.54
CA PHE A 392 16.10 -19.04 -13.10
C PHE A 392 14.99 -18.01 -13.18
N ILE A 393 14.61 -17.45 -12.02
CA ILE A 393 13.64 -16.37 -11.93
C ILE A 393 14.41 -15.10 -11.60
N VAL A 394 14.40 -14.15 -12.54
CA VAL A 394 15.17 -12.90 -12.45
C VAL A 394 14.21 -11.73 -12.63
N GLU A 395 14.25 -10.79 -11.70
CA GLU A 395 13.49 -9.55 -11.80
C GLU A 395 14.19 -8.57 -12.76
N ASP A 396 13.41 -7.75 -13.47
CA ASP A 396 13.88 -6.94 -14.60
C ASP A 396 15.07 -6.03 -14.27
N SER A 397 15.11 -5.42 -13.08
CA SER A 397 16.20 -4.50 -12.68
C SER A 397 17.58 -5.17 -12.61
N TYR A 398 17.63 -6.50 -12.57
CA TYR A 398 18.87 -7.28 -12.61
C TYR A 398 19.41 -7.50 -14.01
N PHE A 399 18.66 -7.21 -15.07
CA PHE A 399 19.18 -7.30 -16.43
C PHE A 399 19.95 -6.06 -16.84
N SER A 400 20.95 -6.26 -17.70
CA SER A 400 21.75 -5.17 -18.26
C SER A 400 20.94 -4.35 -19.28
N GLU A 401 21.33 -3.09 -19.50
CA GLU A 401 20.72 -2.22 -20.51
C GLU A 401 20.81 -2.82 -21.93
N ASN A 402 21.87 -3.57 -22.21
CA ASN A 402 22.03 -4.25 -23.50
C ASN A 402 20.96 -5.35 -23.68
N THR A 403 20.74 -6.15 -22.62
CA THR A 403 19.70 -7.20 -22.60
C THR A 403 18.31 -6.60 -22.77
N CYS A 404 18.05 -5.46 -22.11
CA CYS A 404 16.74 -4.81 -22.14
C CYS A 404 16.61 -3.71 -23.21
N SER A 405 17.52 -3.65 -24.19
CA SER A 405 17.58 -2.57 -25.20
C SER A 405 16.31 -2.42 -26.05
N ARG A 406 15.54 -3.49 -26.21
CA ARG A 406 14.28 -3.51 -26.97
C ARG A 406 13.04 -3.39 -26.08
N VAL A 407 13.22 -3.35 -24.76
CA VAL A 407 12.13 -3.26 -23.80
C VAL A 407 11.65 -1.82 -23.73
N GLN A 408 10.34 -1.64 -23.89
CA GLN A 408 9.70 -0.36 -23.63
C GLN A 408 9.30 -0.31 -22.15
N TYR A 409 9.68 0.78 -21.49
CA TYR A 409 9.36 1.03 -20.09
C TYR A 409 8.34 2.14 -19.97
N ARG A 410 7.41 2.00 -19.04
CA ARG A 410 6.60 3.12 -18.53
C ARG A 410 7.21 3.65 -17.24
N GLN A 411 6.90 4.90 -16.93
CA GLN A 411 7.30 5.53 -15.70
C GLN A 411 6.10 5.70 -14.78
N ILE A 412 6.33 5.58 -13.48
CA ILE A 412 5.35 5.87 -12.43
C ILE A 412 5.86 7.06 -11.63
N SER A 413 5.03 8.10 -11.54
CA SER A 413 5.30 9.28 -10.74
C SER A 413 4.79 9.01 -9.33
N ARG A 414 5.67 9.15 -8.34
CA ARG A 414 5.38 8.90 -6.92
C ARG A 414 5.77 10.10 -6.07
N ALA A 415 4.90 10.43 -5.12
CA ALA A 415 5.25 11.31 -4.02
C ALA A 415 4.89 10.66 -2.67
N VAL A 416 5.72 10.93 -1.66
CA VAL A 416 5.48 10.56 -0.27
C VAL A 416 5.54 11.84 0.55
N LEU A 417 4.49 12.06 1.35
CA LEU A 417 4.37 13.23 2.21
C LEU A 417 4.17 12.77 3.66
N VAL A 418 4.85 13.42 4.58
CA VAL A 418 4.47 13.42 5.99
C VAL A 418 3.59 14.63 6.22
N THR A 419 2.42 14.47 6.85
CA THR A 419 1.52 15.59 7.17
C THR A 419 1.08 15.52 8.63
N ASP A 420 0.65 16.62 9.23
CA ASP A 420 0.18 16.68 10.62
C ASP A 420 -1.36 16.66 10.75
N LYS A 421 -2.08 16.63 9.62
CA LYS A 421 -3.54 16.53 9.56
C LYS A 421 -3.99 15.75 8.34
N SER A 422 -5.23 15.26 8.44
CA SER A 422 -5.92 14.59 7.35
C SER A 422 -6.42 15.57 6.28
N VAL A 423 -6.46 15.11 5.02
CA VAL A 423 -7.05 15.82 3.87
C VAL A 423 -8.53 16.13 4.05
N LEU A 424 -9.23 15.35 4.89
CA LEU A 424 -10.62 15.60 5.27
C LEU A 424 -10.76 15.49 6.78
N LYS A 425 -11.01 16.61 7.45
CA LYS A 425 -11.21 16.66 8.91
C LYS A 425 -12.41 15.80 9.31
N SER A 426 -12.25 15.03 10.38
CA SER A 426 -13.32 14.26 11.00
C SER A 426 -13.12 14.18 12.51
N ASN A 427 -14.09 13.61 13.23
CA ASN A 427 -14.03 13.43 14.67
C ASN A 427 -13.01 12.35 15.09
N SER A 428 -12.58 11.49 14.16
CA SER A 428 -11.62 10.42 14.41
C SER A 428 -10.37 10.63 13.56
N ASP A 429 -9.22 10.70 14.20
CA ASP A 429 -7.91 10.86 13.55
C ASP A 429 -7.32 9.52 13.05
N GLN A 430 -7.98 8.39 13.30
CA GLN A 430 -7.52 7.06 12.91
C GLN A 430 -8.22 6.53 11.66
N GLN A 431 -8.46 7.40 10.68
CA GLN A 431 -9.06 7.03 9.40
C GLN A 431 -7.99 6.75 8.35
N ILE A 432 -8.27 5.79 7.48
CA ILE A 432 -7.48 5.51 6.27
C ILE A 432 -8.37 5.84 5.09
N SER A 433 -7.80 6.59 4.14
CA SER A 433 -8.56 7.18 3.04
C SER A 433 -7.88 6.94 1.71
N ILE A 434 -8.69 6.69 0.67
CA ILE A 434 -8.26 6.80 -0.73
C ILE A 434 -8.98 7.99 -1.36
N LEU A 435 -8.25 8.83 -2.06
CA LEU A 435 -8.74 9.98 -2.81
C LEU A 435 -8.29 9.84 -4.26
N THR A 436 -9.21 10.05 -5.20
CA THR A 436 -8.89 10.17 -6.62
C THR A 436 -9.00 11.63 -7.04
N VAL A 437 -7.94 12.16 -7.66
CA VAL A 437 -7.89 13.49 -8.26
C VAL A 437 -7.80 13.30 -9.78
N PRO A 438 -8.86 13.56 -10.55
CA PRO A 438 -8.82 13.47 -12.01
C PRO A 438 -7.78 14.42 -12.62
N ALA A 439 -7.38 14.14 -13.86
CA ALA A 439 -6.47 14.99 -14.60
C ALA A 439 -7.18 16.28 -15.05
N ASP A 440 -6.56 17.43 -14.82
CA ASP A 440 -7.07 18.72 -15.32
C ASP A 440 -6.63 19.00 -16.77
N GLU A 441 -5.47 18.48 -17.18
CA GLU A 441 -4.88 18.73 -18.48
C GLU A 441 -5.04 17.52 -19.42
N PRO A 442 -5.34 17.74 -20.71
CA PRO A 442 -5.33 16.69 -21.71
C PRO A 442 -3.95 16.00 -21.78
N GLY A 443 -3.92 14.67 -21.63
CA GLY A 443 -2.68 13.89 -21.65
C GLY A 443 -2.02 13.68 -20.27
N ALA A 444 -2.57 14.29 -19.21
CA ALA A 444 -2.25 13.91 -17.83
C ALA A 444 -3.12 12.73 -17.36
N PHE A 445 -2.65 12.03 -16.33
CA PHE A 445 -3.35 10.88 -15.74
C PHE A 445 -3.95 11.24 -14.39
N ALA A 446 -5.04 10.57 -14.02
CA ALA A 446 -5.63 10.72 -12.69
C ALA A 446 -4.61 10.35 -11.61
N VAL A 447 -4.53 11.18 -10.57
CA VAL A 447 -3.65 11.00 -9.42
C VAL A 447 -4.42 10.30 -8.31
N ARG A 448 -3.85 9.21 -7.82
CA ARG A 448 -4.35 8.49 -6.65
C ARG A 448 -3.59 8.95 -5.42
N VAL A 449 -4.32 9.33 -4.39
CA VAL A 449 -3.81 9.76 -3.09
C VAL A 449 -4.28 8.77 -2.03
N ILE A 450 -3.35 8.14 -1.32
CA ILE A 450 -3.65 7.24 -0.19
C ILE A 450 -3.13 7.90 1.07
N GLU A 451 -4.01 8.10 2.04
CA GLU A 451 -3.71 8.68 3.35
C GLU A 451 -3.73 7.57 4.41
N LEU A 452 -2.60 7.41 5.10
CA LEU A 452 -2.41 6.45 6.17
C LEU A 452 -2.26 7.18 7.51
N CYS A 453 -3.07 6.84 8.50
CA CYS A 453 -2.95 7.36 9.87
C CYS A 453 -1.98 6.51 10.70
N SER A 454 -1.52 7.03 11.84
CA SER A 454 -0.55 6.32 12.70
C SER A 454 -0.95 4.88 13.11
N SER A 455 -2.24 4.54 13.13
CA SER A 455 -2.69 3.18 13.46
C SER A 455 -2.40 2.11 12.40
N THR A 456 -1.97 2.50 11.20
CA THR A 456 -1.40 1.56 10.19
C THR A 456 0.01 1.12 10.55
N MET A 457 0.62 1.74 11.58
CA MET A 457 2.01 1.53 11.97
C MET A 457 3.02 1.97 10.91
N THR A 458 2.64 2.88 10.00
CA THR A 458 3.52 3.41 8.94
C THR A 458 4.05 4.81 9.22
N CYS A 459 3.57 5.48 10.28
CA CYS A 459 4.07 6.79 10.71
C CYS A 459 3.87 7.00 12.22
N MET A 460 4.59 7.98 12.78
CA MET A 460 4.47 8.37 14.18
C MET A 460 3.09 8.97 14.53
N LYS A 461 2.75 9.01 15.82
CA LYS A 461 1.53 9.68 16.29
C LYS A 461 1.57 11.17 15.96
N GLY A 462 0.40 11.74 15.66
CA GLY A 462 0.27 13.15 15.26
C GLY A 462 0.63 13.41 13.80
N THR A 463 1.09 12.39 13.06
CA THR A 463 1.29 12.50 11.61
C THR A 463 0.43 11.52 10.82
N TYR A 464 0.33 11.81 9.52
CA TYR A 464 -0.17 10.93 8.48
C TYR A 464 0.92 10.74 7.44
N LEU A 465 0.92 9.56 6.83
CA LEU A 465 1.75 9.26 5.67
C LEU A 465 0.86 9.27 4.44
N VAL A 466 1.12 10.20 3.52
CA VAL A 466 0.32 10.39 2.32
C VAL A 466 1.13 9.99 1.10
N HIS A 467 0.58 9.10 0.29
CA HIS A 467 1.20 8.60 -0.93
C HIS A 467 0.41 9.05 -2.16
N LEU A 468 1.09 9.71 -3.11
CA LEU A 468 0.52 10.09 -4.39
C LEU A 468 1.12 9.23 -5.51
N THR A 469 0.28 8.80 -6.45
CA THR A 469 0.71 7.95 -7.57
C THR A 469 -0.08 8.27 -8.84
N CYS A 470 0.62 8.39 -9.97
CA CYS A 470 0.03 8.36 -11.31
C CYS A 470 1.01 7.74 -12.31
N THR A 471 0.51 7.41 -13.51
CA THR A 471 1.38 7.17 -14.67
C THR A 471 2.11 8.47 -14.99
N SER A 472 3.42 8.42 -15.21
CA SER A 472 4.17 9.64 -15.46
C SER A 472 3.88 10.22 -16.84
N SER A 473 3.77 11.54 -16.89
CA SER A 473 3.78 12.31 -18.14
C SER A 473 5.09 13.08 -18.30
N LYS A 474 5.63 13.63 -17.20
CA LYS A 474 6.93 14.33 -17.15
C LYS A 474 7.78 13.80 -16.00
N THR A 475 8.33 14.65 -15.12
CA THR A 475 8.96 14.25 -13.85
C THR A 475 7.91 14.00 -12.75
N ALA A 476 8.27 13.25 -11.69
CA ALA A 476 7.36 12.99 -10.58
C ALA A 476 6.87 14.25 -9.89
N ARG A 477 7.73 15.27 -9.79
CA ARG A 477 7.38 16.55 -9.23
C ARG A 477 6.42 17.31 -10.13
N GLU A 478 6.72 17.47 -11.41
CA GLU A 478 5.86 18.19 -12.35
C GLU A 478 4.46 17.57 -12.44
N ASP A 479 4.36 16.24 -12.35
CA ASP A 479 3.08 15.53 -12.40
C ASP A 479 2.26 15.65 -11.11
N LEU A 480 2.91 15.77 -9.94
CA LEU A 480 2.25 15.61 -8.64
C LEU A 480 2.22 16.88 -7.77
N GLU A 481 3.17 17.79 -7.93
CA GLU A 481 3.23 19.05 -7.18
C GLU A 481 1.95 19.89 -7.32
N PRO A 482 1.27 19.98 -8.49
CA PRO A 482 -0.01 20.67 -8.58
C PRO A 482 -1.10 20.08 -7.68
N VAL A 483 -1.14 18.75 -7.53
CA VAL A 483 -2.09 18.08 -6.62
C VAL A 483 -1.69 18.30 -5.17
N VAL A 484 -0.39 18.26 -4.87
CA VAL A 484 0.12 18.58 -3.54
C VAL A 484 -0.28 19.98 -3.13
N GLN A 485 -0.10 20.99 -3.99
CA GLN A 485 -0.43 22.39 -3.70
C GLN A 485 -1.94 22.64 -3.52
N LYS A 486 -2.79 21.87 -4.22
CA LYS A 486 -4.26 21.94 -4.06
C LYS A 486 -4.74 21.35 -2.74
N LEU A 487 -4.09 20.29 -2.26
CA LEU A 487 -4.49 19.57 -1.05
C LEU A 487 -3.77 20.08 0.20
N PHE A 488 -2.57 20.63 0.02
CA PHE A 488 -1.65 21.02 1.09
C PHE A 488 -0.99 22.35 0.75
N THR A 489 -0.95 23.27 1.71
CA THR A 489 -0.29 24.57 1.56
C THR A 489 1.18 24.46 2.03
N PRO A 490 2.18 24.81 1.20
CA PRO A 490 3.58 24.89 1.64
C PRO A 490 3.77 26.07 2.60
N TYR A 491 4.73 25.95 3.52
CA TYR A 491 4.92 26.89 4.64
C TYR A 491 5.19 28.34 4.20
N THR A 492 4.46 29.30 4.78
CA THR A 492 4.84 30.72 4.87
C THR A 492 4.63 31.21 6.31
N GLU A 493 5.56 32.04 6.81
CA GLU A 493 5.59 32.51 8.20
C GLU A 493 4.45 33.46 8.59
N THR A 494 3.61 33.88 7.63
CA THR A 494 2.77 35.08 7.79
C THR A 494 1.29 34.85 8.07
N GLU A 495 0.78 33.61 8.16
CA GLU A 495 -0.63 33.38 8.49
C GLU A 495 -0.82 32.41 9.67
N ILE A 496 -1.51 32.92 10.70
CA ILE A 496 -1.74 32.28 12.00
C ILE A 496 -2.70 31.07 11.91
N GLU A 497 -3.35 30.87 10.77
CA GLU A 497 -4.17 29.68 10.53
C GLU A 497 -4.03 29.20 9.07
N ILE A 498 -3.16 28.21 8.84
CA ILE A 498 -3.30 27.05 7.93
C ILE A 498 -2.01 26.22 8.11
N VAL A 499 -2.14 24.94 8.48
CA VAL A 499 -0.99 24.10 8.90
C VAL A 499 -1.10 22.75 8.21
N HIS A 500 -0.12 22.41 7.36
CA HIS A 500 0.22 21.04 6.94
C HIS A 500 1.74 20.90 6.81
N LYS A 501 2.40 20.35 7.85
CA LYS A 501 3.86 20.22 7.91
C LYS A 501 4.33 18.82 7.49
N GLY A 502 5.34 18.74 6.63
CA GLY A 502 6.28 17.62 6.67
C GLY A 502 7.33 17.57 5.57
N ALA A 503 8.01 16.43 5.52
CA ALA A 503 9.00 16.10 4.51
C ALA A 503 8.30 15.52 3.28
N PHE A 504 8.75 15.91 2.11
CA PHE A 504 8.23 15.51 0.81
C PHE A 504 9.34 14.79 0.06
N THR A 505 8.98 13.71 -0.61
CA THR A 505 9.89 12.99 -1.49
C THR A 505 9.17 12.70 -2.79
N PHE A 506 9.73 13.16 -3.90
CA PHE A 506 9.27 12.84 -5.24
C PHE A 506 10.26 11.86 -5.88
N THR A 507 9.74 10.78 -6.47
CA THR A 507 10.56 9.75 -7.12
C THR A 507 9.86 9.25 -8.38
N GLN A 508 10.64 8.98 -9.41
CA GLN A 508 10.17 8.23 -10.58
C GLN A 508 10.64 6.79 -10.52
N VAL A 509 9.71 5.87 -10.81
CA VAL A 509 9.98 4.45 -10.84
C VAL A 509 9.74 3.91 -12.24
N LYS A 510 10.78 3.35 -12.87
CA LYS A 510 10.68 2.62 -14.13
C LYS A 510 9.92 1.32 -13.89
N LYS A 511 8.96 1.03 -14.76
CA LYS A 511 8.23 -0.23 -14.78
C LYS A 511 8.13 -0.75 -16.20
N LEU A 512 8.30 -2.07 -16.37
CA LEU A 512 8.16 -2.74 -17.67
C LEU A 512 6.76 -2.48 -18.25
N LEU A 513 6.69 -2.17 -19.54
CA LEU A 513 5.43 -2.05 -20.26
C LEU A 513 4.92 -3.47 -20.51
N HIS A 514 4.09 -4.00 -19.62
CA HIS A 514 3.33 -5.20 -19.95
C HIS A 514 2.38 -4.85 -21.10
N SER A 515 2.40 -5.66 -22.15
CA SER A 515 1.42 -5.65 -23.26
C SER A 515 -0.01 -6.00 -22.81
N GLN A 516 -0.31 -5.93 -21.51
CA GLN A 516 -1.61 -6.16 -20.90
C GLN A 516 -1.91 -5.07 -19.87
N GLU A 517 -2.30 -3.91 -20.38
CA GLU A 517 -3.38 -3.12 -19.78
C GLU A 517 -4.77 -3.72 -20.09
N ARG A 518 -4.83 -4.96 -20.61
CA ARG A 518 -6.02 -5.80 -20.52
C ARG A 518 -6.14 -6.32 -19.09
N ILE A 519 -6.93 -5.61 -18.29
CA ILE A 519 -7.69 -6.26 -17.23
C ILE A 519 -8.68 -7.19 -17.93
N SER A 520 -8.23 -8.38 -18.29
CA SER A 520 -9.09 -9.47 -18.68
C SER A 520 -8.54 -10.73 -18.06
N ASN A 521 -9.25 -11.22 -17.06
CA ASN A 521 -9.22 -12.57 -16.51
C ASN A 521 -8.71 -13.60 -17.53
N ASN A 522 -7.41 -13.88 -17.52
CA ASN A 522 -6.87 -15.10 -18.08
C ASN A 522 -5.89 -15.66 -17.05
N SER A 523 -6.40 -16.65 -16.33
CA SER A 523 -5.70 -17.76 -15.72
C SER A 523 -4.25 -17.95 -16.20
N PHE A 524 -3.29 -17.63 -15.35
CA PHE A 524 -2.02 -18.36 -15.33
C PHE A 524 -2.14 -19.43 -14.26
N LEU A 525 -2.62 -20.60 -14.71
CA LEU A 525 -2.44 -21.87 -14.01
C LEU A 525 -0.93 -22.12 -13.90
N PHE A 526 -0.40 -22.13 -12.68
CA PHE A 526 0.75 -22.98 -12.39
C PHE A 526 0.20 -24.38 -12.16
N GLU A 527 0.39 -25.28 -13.13
CA GLU A 527 0.30 -26.71 -12.86
C GLU A 527 1.37 -27.05 -11.82
N LEU A 528 0.91 -27.41 -10.61
CA LEU A 528 1.71 -28.18 -9.68
C LEU A 528 1.76 -29.60 -10.23
N PRO A 529 2.94 -30.19 -10.50
CA PRO A 529 3.00 -31.63 -10.74
C PRO A 529 2.67 -32.37 -9.44
N GLU A 530 1.91 -33.47 -9.58
CA GLU A 530 1.50 -34.41 -8.52
C GLU A 530 2.65 -34.92 -7.65
#